data_AF-A0A917NJU4-F1
#
_entry.id   AF-A0A917NJU4-F1
#
_cell.length_a   1.000
_cell.length_b   1.000
_cell.length_c   1.000
_cell.angle_alpha   90.00
_cell.angle_beta   90.00
_cell.angle_gamma   90.00
#
_symmetry.space_group_name_H-M   'P 1'
#
loop_
_entity.id
_entity.type
_entity.pdbx_description
1 polymer ?
#
loop_
_entity_poly.entity_id
_entity_poly.type
_entity_poly.pdbx_seq_one_letter_code
_entity_poly.pdbx_strand_id
1 'polypeptide(L)'
;MLRRIGSGVAALALATLGVVGLGQAPASAAPNFQVPFKCGVTVTAATFSGHNPPNSVDFQKDGITGMPVLASAAGTVTRVENEGNTSYGRWVELDHGSGWRTRYAHLSTQTVKVGQKVSRGAKIGTAGATGGVTGPHLHYEQRHNGTVVKAVLDGVAVPYYGKTPFTSKNNCSGNPYTPTEVCGSGYQVIDSAGLSGAGTVYLLYNSSNRYNCVVTLKATSLGTASPTSAFLEVQGKTRVTDTGNFTYYAGPVRQAAGATCVKWGGSVGSKSYTSPFEHCA
;
A
#
# COMPACT_ATOMS: atom_id res chain seq x y z
N MET A 1 -29.75 -72.90 -36.08
CA MET A 1 -30.29 -71.55 -35.87
C MET A 1 -29.61 -70.94 -34.65
N LEU A 2 -29.08 -69.72 -34.81
CA LEU A 2 -28.80 -68.64 -33.83
C LEU A 2 -28.67 -69.02 -32.33
N ARG A 3 -27.70 -68.55 -31.55
CA ARG A 3 -27.17 -67.17 -31.46
C ARG A 3 -25.95 -67.15 -30.53
N ARG A 4 -24.96 -66.32 -30.85
CA ARG A 4 -23.72 -66.09 -30.08
C ARG A 4 -23.93 -65.24 -28.81
N ILE A 5 -23.01 -65.47 -27.89
CA ILE A 5 -22.71 -64.89 -26.57
C ILE A 5 -22.65 -63.36 -26.57
N GLY A 6 -23.02 -62.74 -25.43
CA GLY A 6 -22.67 -61.35 -25.12
C GLY A 6 -23.13 -60.92 -23.72
N SER A 7 -22.41 -61.33 -22.67
CA SER A 7 -22.56 -60.78 -21.32
C SER A 7 -21.86 -59.42 -21.25
N GLY A 8 -22.63 -58.33 -21.35
CA GLY A 8 -22.13 -56.98 -21.13
C GLY A 8 -22.12 -56.64 -19.64
N VAL A 9 -20.93 -56.56 -19.04
CA VAL A 9 -20.74 -55.95 -17.72
C VAL A 9 -20.65 -54.43 -17.93
N ALA A 10 -21.68 -53.70 -17.50
CA ALA A 10 -21.66 -52.25 -17.50
C ALA A 10 -20.81 -51.75 -16.32
N ALA A 11 -19.59 -51.28 -16.62
CA ALA A 11 -18.76 -50.57 -15.66
C ALA A 11 -19.31 -49.15 -15.46
N LEU A 12 -19.86 -48.89 -14.28
CA LEU A 12 -20.30 -47.55 -13.86
C LEU A 12 -19.05 -46.72 -13.54
N ALA A 13 -18.61 -45.87 -14.47
CA ALA A 13 -17.54 -44.91 -14.21
C ALA A 13 -18.09 -43.75 -13.35
N LEU A 14 -17.76 -43.74 -12.04
CA LEU A 14 -17.94 -42.55 -11.20
C LEU A 14 -16.94 -41.49 -11.64
N ALA A 15 -17.41 -40.48 -12.37
CA ALA A 15 -16.68 -39.24 -12.60
C ALA A 15 -16.64 -38.46 -11.28
N THR A 16 -15.53 -38.54 -10.55
CA THR A 16 -15.27 -37.64 -9.43
C THR A 16 -15.08 -36.22 -9.99
N LEU A 17 -16.06 -35.35 -9.81
CA LEU A 17 -15.86 -33.90 -9.98
C LEU A 17 -14.80 -33.46 -8.97
N GLY A 18 -13.59 -33.19 -9.46
CA GLY A 18 -12.58 -32.50 -8.68
C GLY A 18 -13.10 -31.12 -8.32
N VAL A 19 -13.38 -30.91 -7.03
CA VAL A 19 -13.58 -29.56 -6.49
C VAL A 19 -12.24 -28.86 -6.61
N VAL A 20 -12.06 -28.08 -7.67
CA VAL A 20 -10.97 -27.12 -7.76
C VAL A 20 -11.25 -26.10 -6.66
N GLY A 21 -10.56 -26.26 -5.53
CA GLY A 21 -10.51 -25.23 -4.51
C GLY A 21 -9.97 -23.97 -5.17
N LEU A 22 -10.85 -23.01 -5.43
CA LEU A 22 -10.45 -21.64 -5.72
C LEU A 22 -9.66 -21.17 -4.50
N GLY A 23 -8.34 -21.25 -4.57
CA GLY A 23 -7.46 -20.71 -3.55
C GLY A 23 -7.86 -19.27 -3.33
N GLN A 24 -8.41 -18.96 -2.15
CA GLN A 24 -8.59 -17.58 -1.73
C GLN A 24 -7.22 -16.94 -1.81
N ALA A 25 -7.07 -15.96 -2.71
CA ALA A 25 -5.90 -15.11 -2.71
C ALA A 25 -5.72 -14.57 -1.27
N PRO A 26 -4.52 -14.63 -0.69
CA PRO A 26 -4.30 -14.13 0.66
C PRO A 26 -4.80 -12.68 0.71
N ALA A 27 -5.60 -12.36 1.72
CA ALA A 27 -6.07 -11.00 1.94
C ALA A 27 -4.86 -10.06 1.95
N SER A 28 -4.80 -9.18 0.95
CA SER A 28 -3.71 -8.21 0.83
C SER A 28 -3.70 -7.36 2.10
N ALA A 29 -2.55 -7.31 2.77
CA ALA A 29 -2.38 -6.52 3.98
C ALA A 29 -2.77 -5.05 3.69
N ALA A 30 -3.44 -4.41 4.66
CA ALA A 30 -3.79 -3.01 4.54
C ALA A 30 -2.53 -2.17 4.22
N PRO A 31 -2.63 -1.19 3.31
CA PRO A 31 -1.59 -0.18 3.20
C PRO A 31 -1.29 0.43 4.57
N ASN A 32 -0.03 0.78 4.83
CA ASN A 32 0.35 1.50 6.04
C ASN A 32 -0.12 2.96 5.97
N PHE A 33 -1.42 3.16 6.17
CA PHE A 33 -2.04 4.47 6.11
C PHE A 33 -1.43 5.37 7.17
N GLN A 34 -1.02 6.56 6.75
CA GLN A 34 -0.51 7.59 7.64
C GLN A 34 -1.60 8.59 7.96
N VAL A 35 -1.47 9.26 9.10
CA VAL A 35 -2.30 10.42 9.44
C VAL A 35 -2.22 11.45 8.29
N PRO A 36 -3.34 11.98 7.78
CA PRO A 36 -3.39 12.70 6.50
C PRO A 36 -2.95 14.17 6.59
N PHE A 37 -1.97 14.47 7.43
CA PHE A 37 -1.38 15.80 7.61
C PHE A 37 0.13 15.73 7.47
N LYS A 38 0.79 16.88 7.32
CA LYS A 38 2.26 16.94 7.26
C LYS A 38 2.90 16.28 8.49
N CYS A 39 4.07 15.70 8.28
CA CYS A 39 4.94 15.19 9.35
C CYS A 39 4.97 16.10 10.58
N GLY A 40 4.90 15.49 11.77
CA GLY A 40 5.03 16.18 13.05
C GLY A 40 3.78 16.94 13.48
N VAL A 41 2.77 17.06 12.62
CA VAL A 41 1.48 17.64 13.02
C VAL A 41 0.74 16.68 13.94
N THR A 42 0.47 17.12 15.16
CA THR A 42 -0.45 16.45 16.08
C THR A 42 -1.87 16.98 15.89
N VAL A 43 -2.79 16.05 15.65
CA VAL A 43 -4.25 16.26 15.55
C VAL A 43 -4.97 15.33 16.53
N THR A 44 -6.15 15.72 16.97
CA THR A 44 -7.05 14.86 17.72
C THR A 44 -7.86 14.02 16.75
N ALA A 45 -7.67 12.70 16.74
CA ALA A 45 -8.55 11.76 16.05
C ALA A 45 -9.75 11.44 16.94
N ALA A 46 -10.96 11.56 16.41
CA ALA A 46 -12.18 11.24 17.11
C ALA A 46 -13.04 10.26 16.32
N THR A 47 -13.53 9.23 17.01
CA THR A 47 -14.65 8.38 16.58
C THR A 47 -15.67 8.41 17.72
N PHE A 48 -16.96 8.38 17.45
CA PHE A 48 -18.00 8.45 18.50
C PHE A 48 -19.25 7.66 18.11
N SER A 49 -20.09 7.34 19.10
CA SER A 49 -21.38 6.67 18.85
C SER A 49 -22.28 7.58 18.02
N GLY A 50 -22.83 7.07 16.91
CA GLY A 50 -23.62 7.86 15.96
C GLY A 50 -22.80 8.56 14.86
N HIS A 51 -21.48 8.36 14.81
CA HIS A 51 -20.67 8.80 13.66
C HIS A 51 -21.16 8.09 12.39
N ASN A 52 -21.46 8.86 11.34
CA ASN A 52 -22.00 8.35 10.10
C ASN A 52 -21.06 8.65 8.92
N PRO A 53 -20.56 7.63 8.20
CA PRO A 53 -20.72 6.19 8.49
C PRO A 53 -19.93 5.74 9.75
N PRO A 54 -20.32 4.62 10.39
CA PRO A 54 -19.59 4.09 11.54
C PRO A 54 -18.12 3.81 11.22
N ASN A 55 -17.24 3.88 12.23
CA ASN A 55 -15.78 3.74 12.13
C ASN A 55 -15.03 4.87 11.41
N SER A 56 -15.74 5.93 10.97
CA SER A 56 -15.08 7.13 10.46
C SER A 56 -14.24 7.81 11.54
N VAL A 57 -13.35 8.71 11.11
CA VAL A 57 -12.47 9.47 11.98
C VAL A 57 -12.60 10.94 11.65
N ASP A 58 -12.92 11.75 12.66
CA ASP A 58 -12.86 13.20 12.55
C ASP A 58 -11.56 13.68 13.16
N PHE A 59 -10.67 14.21 12.33
CA PHE A 59 -9.48 14.89 12.80
C PHE A 59 -9.78 16.35 13.12
N GLN A 60 -9.46 16.74 14.34
CA GLN A 60 -9.69 18.07 14.88
C GLN A 60 -8.37 18.68 15.38
N LYS A 61 -8.20 19.98 15.16
CA LYS A 61 -7.09 20.78 15.66
C LYS A 61 -7.47 22.26 15.60
N ASP A 62 -7.00 23.06 16.55
CA ASP A 62 -7.09 24.51 16.44
C ASP A 62 -6.36 24.98 15.17
N GLY A 63 -7.04 25.81 14.38
CA GLY A 63 -6.52 26.29 13.10
C GLY A 63 -6.51 25.23 11.98
N ILE A 64 -7.34 24.18 12.05
CA ILE A 64 -7.36 23.13 11.01
C ILE A 64 -7.79 23.63 9.62
N THR A 65 -8.61 24.68 9.55
CA THR A 65 -9.04 25.27 8.27
C THR A 65 -7.84 25.69 7.42
N GLY A 66 -7.79 25.22 6.18
CA GLY A 66 -6.71 25.53 5.25
C GLY A 66 -5.47 24.64 5.42
N MET A 67 -5.38 23.82 6.47
CA MET A 67 -4.26 22.89 6.63
C MET A 67 -4.19 21.93 5.44
N PRO A 68 -2.99 21.68 4.87
CA PRO A 68 -2.84 20.72 3.79
C PRO A 68 -3.28 19.32 4.21
N VAL A 69 -4.19 18.73 3.43
CA VAL A 69 -4.60 17.33 3.55
C VAL A 69 -3.79 16.51 2.56
N LEU A 70 -3.16 15.46 3.06
CA LEU A 70 -2.24 14.61 2.32
C LEU A 70 -2.81 13.20 2.14
N ALA A 71 -2.47 12.54 1.04
CA ALA A 71 -2.78 11.13 0.84
C ALA A 71 -2.15 10.26 1.95
N SER A 72 -2.95 9.42 2.58
CA SER A 72 -2.52 8.53 3.68
C SER A 72 -1.67 7.36 3.18
N ALA A 73 -1.88 6.96 1.92
CA ALA A 73 -1.10 5.95 1.22
C ALA A 73 -1.08 6.30 -0.28
N ALA A 74 -0.20 5.67 -1.04
CA ALA A 74 -0.21 5.82 -2.49
C ALA A 74 -1.47 5.20 -3.10
N GLY A 75 -1.98 5.79 -4.18
CA GLY A 75 -3.20 5.32 -4.81
C GLY A 75 -3.57 6.11 -6.07
N THR A 76 -4.72 5.80 -6.63
CA THR A 76 -5.31 6.50 -7.77
C THR A 76 -6.56 7.23 -7.31
N VAL A 77 -6.69 8.51 -7.66
CA VAL A 77 -7.89 9.30 -7.38
C VAL A 77 -9.07 8.72 -8.16
N THR A 78 -10.11 8.29 -7.47
CA THR A 78 -11.32 7.71 -8.08
C THR A 78 -12.51 8.65 -8.01
N ARG A 79 -12.55 9.57 -7.05
CA ARG A 79 -13.60 10.60 -6.92
C ARG A 79 -13.03 11.93 -6.48
N VAL A 80 -13.59 13.00 -7.04
CA VAL A 80 -13.40 14.39 -6.62
C VAL A 80 -14.76 15.06 -6.76
N GLU A 81 -15.46 15.22 -5.65
CA GLU A 81 -16.89 15.55 -5.65
C GLU A 81 -17.20 16.75 -4.76
N ASN A 82 -18.31 17.43 -5.00
CA ASN A 82 -18.77 18.56 -4.19
C ASN A 82 -20.28 18.47 -3.94
N GLU A 83 -20.65 18.14 -2.70
CA GLU A 83 -22.04 18.00 -2.24
C GLU A 83 -22.57 19.29 -1.56
N GLY A 84 -21.88 20.42 -1.76
CA GLY A 84 -22.29 21.73 -1.26
C GLY A 84 -22.28 21.82 0.26
N ASN A 85 -23.41 22.22 0.85
CA ASN A 85 -23.59 22.44 2.29
C ASN A 85 -24.25 21.24 2.99
N THR A 86 -24.19 20.06 2.37
CA THR A 86 -24.77 18.83 2.92
C THR A 86 -23.74 17.70 2.90
N SER A 87 -23.95 16.68 3.73
CA SER A 87 -23.16 15.44 3.70
C SER A 87 -21.64 15.74 3.73
N TYR A 88 -20.84 15.14 2.85
CA TYR A 88 -19.38 15.27 2.80
C TYR A 88 -18.85 16.64 2.35
N GLY A 89 -19.70 17.51 1.78
CA GLY A 89 -19.24 18.74 1.15
C GLY A 89 -18.27 18.45 0.00
N ARG A 90 -17.11 19.10 -0.01
CA ARG A 90 -16.03 18.79 -0.95
C ARG A 90 -15.21 17.61 -0.43
N TRP A 91 -15.01 16.59 -1.25
CA TRP A 91 -14.28 15.40 -0.84
C TRP A 91 -13.50 14.70 -1.96
N VAL A 92 -12.55 13.86 -1.58
CA VAL A 92 -11.70 13.06 -2.48
C VAL A 92 -11.71 11.60 -2.05
N GLU A 93 -11.75 10.68 -3.01
CA GLU A 93 -11.53 9.23 -2.80
C GLU A 93 -10.26 8.77 -3.50
N LEU A 94 -9.44 7.99 -2.79
CA LEU A 94 -8.27 7.31 -3.35
C LEU A 94 -8.49 5.80 -3.32
N ASP A 95 -8.19 5.11 -4.41
CA ASP A 95 -8.08 3.65 -4.51
C ASP A 95 -6.62 3.22 -4.37
N HIS A 96 -6.35 2.36 -3.40
CA HIS A 96 -5.01 1.89 -3.04
C HIS A 96 -4.73 0.47 -3.56
N GLY A 97 -5.69 -0.11 -4.31
CA GLY A 97 -5.65 -1.50 -4.76
C GLY A 97 -6.13 -2.48 -3.70
N SER A 98 -6.33 -3.74 -4.12
CA SER A 98 -6.77 -4.84 -3.24
C SER A 98 -8.03 -4.54 -2.41
N GLY A 99 -8.94 -3.72 -2.96
CA GLY A 99 -10.19 -3.34 -2.28
C GLY A 99 -10.08 -2.21 -1.25
N TRP A 100 -8.88 -1.67 -1.02
CA TRP A 100 -8.66 -0.58 -0.07
C TRP A 100 -8.90 0.80 -0.69
N ARG A 101 -9.67 1.63 -0.01
CA ARG A 101 -9.90 3.04 -0.35
C ARG A 101 -9.81 3.95 0.86
N THR A 102 -9.50 5.21 0.64
CA THR A 102 -9.64 6.26 1.65
C THR A 102 -10.50 7.40 1.15
N ARG A 103 -11.27 8.03 2.05
CA ARG A 103 -12.03 9.26 1.77
C ARG A 103 -11.57 10.40 2.66
N TYR A 104 -11.61 11.60 2.11
CA TYR A 104 -11.22 12.85 2.75
C TYR A 104 -12.29 13.89 2.46
N ALA A 105 -13.05 14.31 3.47
CA ALA A 105 -14.23 15.15 3.31
C ALA A 105 -14.15 16.47 4.08
N HIS A 106 -15.16 17.31 3.91
CA HIS A 106 -15.27 18.67 4.44
C HIS A 106 -14.13 19.59 4.00
N LEU A 107 -13.55 19.29 2.83
CA LEU A 107 -12.40 20.03 2.30
C LEU A 107 -12.79 21.47 1.96
N SER A 108 -11.87 22.42 2.16
CA SER A 108 -12.01 23.77 1.62
C SER A 108 -11.58 23.82 0.15
N THR A 109 -10.56 23.05 -0.24
CA THR A 109 -10.09 22.93 -1.62
C THR A 109 -9.74 21.48 -1.97
N GLN A 110 -9.85 21.14 -3.26
CA GLN A 110 -9.38 19.88 -3.84
C GLN A 110 -8.30 20.22 -4.88
N THR A 111 -7.14 19.58 -4.80
CA THR A 111 -5.96 19.90 -5.64
C THR A 111 -5.58 18.78 -6.60
N VAL A 112 -6.46 17.81 -6.79
CA VAL A 112 -6.27 16.62 -7.63
C VAL A 112 -7.47 16.38 -8.53
N LYS A 113 -7.31 15.53 -9.53
CA LYS A 113 -8.36 15.13 -10.49
C LYS A 113 -8.53 13.62 -10.54
N VAL A 114 -9.71 13.15 -10.91
CA VAL A 114 -9.99 11.72 -11.15
C VAL A 114 -8.98 11.13 -12.15
N GLY A 115 -8.51 9.92 -11.87
CA GLY A 115 -7.48 9.21 -12.62
C GLY A 115 -6.03 9.59 -12.25
N GLN A 116 -5.81 10.64 -11.46
CA GLN A 116 -4.48 11.02 -11.02
C GLN A 116 -3.89 9.98 -10.07
N LYS A 117 -2.71 9.44 -10.41
CA LYS A 117 -1.91 8.66 -9.47
C LYS A 117 -1.23 9.60 -8.48
N VAL A 118 -1.38 9.30 -7.20
CA VAL A 118 -0.77 10.06 -6.10
C VAL A 118 0.03 9.12 -5.22
N SER A 119 1.09 9.67 -4.66
CA SER A 119 1.93 8.98 -3.69
C SER A 119 1.43 9.29 -2.29
N ARG A 120 1.79 8.45 -1.32
CA ARG A 120 1.63 8.80 0.10
C ARG A 120 2.29 10.16 0.36
N GLY A 121 1.60 11.02 1.10
CA GLY A 121 2.05 12.37 1.42
C GLY A 121 1.81 13.41 0.33
N ALA A 122 1.32 13.03 -0.86
CA ALA A 122 0.94 14.00 -1.88
C ALA A 122 -0.23 14.86 -1.39
N LYS A 123 -0.19 16.18 -1.62
CA LYS A 123 -1.28 17.08 -1.27
C LYS A 123 -2.49 16.82 -2.16
N ILE A 124 -3.64 16.54 -1.54
CA ILE A 124 -4.90 16.28 -2.23
C ILE A 124 -5.95 17.37 -2.03
N GLY A 125 -5.74 18.24 -1.03
CA GLY A 125 -6.63 19.35 -0.75
C GLY A 125 -6.20 20.14 0.49
N THR A 126 -7.16 20.87 1.05
CA THR A 126 -7.03 21.54 2.33
C THR A 126 -8.25 21.28 3.19
N ALA A 127 -8.06 21.09 4.50
CA ALA A 127 -9.16 20.88 5.44
C ALA A 127 -10.04 22.13 5.52
N GLY A 128 -11.30 21.96 5.90
CA GLY A 128 -12.27 23.04 5.88
C GLY A 128 -13.52 22.71 6.68
N ALA A 129 -14.64 23.28 6.25
CA ALA A 129 -15.95 23.13 6.87
C ALA A 129 -17.06 23.08 5.82
N THR A 130 -16.78 22.54 4.62
CA THR A 130 -17.85 22.34 3.62
C THR A 130 -18.70 21.13 3.99
N GLY A 131 -19.92 21.05 3.48
CA GLY A 131 -20.85 19.96 3.78
C GLY A 131 -21.69 20.22 5.02
N GLY A 132 -22.29 19.15 5.54
CA GLY A 132 -23.24 19.21 6.67
C GLY A 132 -22.55 19.18 8.03
N VAL A 133 -21.66 20.14 8.30
CA VAL A 133 -20.84 20.18 9.53
C VAL A 133 -21.11 21.39 10.40
N THR A 134 -20.94 21.24 11.71
CA THR A 134 -21.10 22.32 12.69
C THR A 134 -19.82 23.11 12.94
N GLY A 135 -18.67 22.61 12.50
CA GLY A 135 -17.39 23.28 12.65
C GLY A 135 -16.27 22.61 11.82
N PRO A 136 -15.14 23.31 11.62
CA PRO A 136 -14.05 22.80 10.80
C PRO A 136 -13.40 21.54 11.37
N HIS A 137 -13.29 20.52 10.52
CA HIS A 137 -12.55 19.29 10.78
C HIS A 137 -12.27 18.57 9.46
N LEU A 138 -11.47 17.51 9.50
CA LEU A 138 -11.34 16.57 8.39
C LEU A 138 -12.06 15.28 8.76
N HIS A 139 -13.15 14.96 8.05
CA HIS A 139 -13.76 13.64 8.10
C HIS A 139 -12.95 12.70 7.20
N TYR A 140 -12.55 11.56 7.76
CA TYR A 140 -11.67 10.60 7.13
C TYR A 140 -12.20 9.17 7.27
N GLU A 141 -12.01 8.37 6.23
CA GLU A 141 -12.43 6.98 6.20
C GLU A 141 -11.33 6.09 5.65
N GLN A 142 -11.16 4.91 6.27
CA GLN A 142 -10.56 3.75 5.63
C GLN A 142 -11.67 2.79 5.24
N ARG A 143 -11.66 2.36 3.97
CA ARG A 143 -12.67 1.46 3.42
C ARG A 143 -12.01 0.23 2.85
N HIS A 144 -12.56 -0.94 3.12
CA HIS A 144 -12.12 -2.20 2.53
C HIS A 144 -13.34 -2.92 1.92
N ASN A 145 -13.24 -3.26 0.63
CA ASN A 145 -14.32 -3.89 -0.14
C ASN A 145 -15.67 -3.16 0.00
N GLY A 146 -15.63 -1.82 -0.04
CA GLY A 146 -16.81 -0.96 0.00
C GLY A 146 -17.30 -0.58 1.40
N THR A 147 -16.81 -1.22 2.46
CA THR A 147 -17.25 -0.98 3.85
C THR A 147 -16.25 -0.13 4.63
N VAL A 148 -16.71 0.79 5.47
CA VAL A 148 -15.84 1.58 6.37
C VAL A 148 -15.39 0.70 7.53
N VAL A 149 -14.08 0.61 7.73
CA VAL A 149 -13.45 -0.23 8.75
C VAL A 149 -12.78 0.63 9.82
N LYS A 150 -12.48 0.04 10.98
CA LYS A 150 -11.71 0.71 12.03
C LYS A 150 -10.36 1.16 11.46
N ALA A 151 -10.08 2.45 11.55
CA ALA A 151 -8.87 3.01 10.98
C ALA A 151 -7.63 2.57 11.77
N VAL A 152 -6.58 2.19 11.05
CA VAL A 152 -5.22 2.03 11.58
C VAL A 152 -4.35 3.07 10.92
N LEU A 153 -3.72 3.92 11.72
CA LEU A 153 -2.91 5.05 11.26
C LEU A 153 -1.52 4.97 11.88
N ASP A 154 -0.48 5.09 11.06
CA ASP A 154 0.92 5.02 11.50
C ASP A 154 1.21 3.71 12.29
N GLY A 155 0.51 2.63 11.94
CA GLY A 155 0.56 1.32 12.61
C GLY A 155 -0.24 1.22 13.92
N VAL A 156 -0.95 2.28 14.32
CA VAL A 156 -1.72 2.36 15.57
C VAL A 156 -3.22 2.41 15.26
N ALA A 157 -3.99 1.51 15.87
CA ALA A 157 -5.45 1.53 15.73
C ALA A 157 -6.02 2.81 16.37
N VAL A 158 -6.89 3.52 15.65
CA VAL A 158 -7.68 4.59 16.23
C VAL A 158 -8.66 3.97 17.22
N PRO A 159 -8.70 4.41 18.49
CA PRO A 159 -9.60 3.85 19.47
C PRO A 159 -11.05 3.90 19.01
N TYR A 160 -11.77 2.81 19.26
CA TYR A 160 -13.19 2.73 18.94
C TYR A 160 -13.94 3.50 20.02
N TYR A 161 -14.24 4.76 19.67
CA TYR A 161 -14.80 5.81 20.52
C TYR A 161 -13.79 6.60 21.35
N GLY A 162 -13.99 7.92 21.38
CA GLY A 162 -13.20 8.87 22.17
C GLY A 162 -12.43 9.85 21.32
N LYS A 163 -11.54 10.60 21.99
CA LYS A 163 -10.64 11.59 21.39
C LYS A 163 -9.22 11.22 21.75
N THR A 164 -8.35 11.05 20.76
CA THR A 164 -6.97 10.62 20.99
C THR A 164 -6.01 11.43 20.13
N PRO A 165 -4.91 11.98 20.69
CA PRO A 165 -3.91 12.66 19.90
C PRO A 165 -3.14 11.67 19.01
N PHE A 166 -2.98 12.02 17.75
CA PHE A 166 -2.13 11.33 16.77
C PHE A 166 -1.15 12.31 16.16
N THR A 167 0.13 11.98 16.15
CA THR A 167 1.18 12.77 15.51
C THR A 167 1.54 12.14 14.18
N SER A 168 1.34 12.90 13.09
CA SER A 168 1.54 12.40 11.75
C SER A 168 2.99 11.99 11.49
N LYS A 169 3.16 10.77 10.97
CA LYS A 169 4.42 10.31 10.36
C LYS A 169 4.44 10.45 8.83
N ASN A 170 3.40 11.06 8.26
CA ASN A 170 3.23 11.15 6.82
C ASN A 170 4.31 12.03 6.18
N ASN A 171 5.12 11.41 5.34
CA ASN A 171 6.24 12.03 4.65
C ASN A 171 7.23 12.71 5.61
N CYS A 172 7.40 12.17 6.83
CA CYS A 172 8.54 12.50 7.68
C CYS A 172 9.81 12.00 7.01
N SER A 173 10.64 12.93 6.49
CA SER A 173 11.97 12.73 5.91
C SER A 173 12.29 11.29 5.46
N GLY A 174 12.14 11.00 4.16
CA GLY A 174 12.49 9.70 3.59
C GLY A 174 11.51 9.22 2.52
N ASN A 175 11.77 8.04 1.97
CA ASN A 175 10.91 7.43 0.96
C ASN A 175 9.50 7.11 1.54
N PRO A 176 8.40 7.41 0.83
CA PRO A 176 7.05 7.04 1.25
C PRO A 176 6.73 5.54 1.19
N TYR A 177 7.67 4.68 0.81
CA TYR A 177 7.51 3.24 0.84
C TYR A 177 8.58 2.62 1.73
N THR A 178 8.22 1.54 2.42
CA THR A 178 9.18 0.69 3.12
C THR A 178 9.52 -0.54 2.26
N PRO A 179 10.69 -1.17 2.45
CA PRO A 179 11.06 -2.34 1.65
C PRO A 179 10.10 -3.52 1.89
N THR A 180 9.54 -3.66 3.09
CA THR A 180 8.55 -4.68 3.44
C THR A 180 7.19 -4.41 2.79
N GLU A 181 6.74 -3.15 2.69
CA GLU A 181 5.53 -2.78 1.93
C GLU A 181 5.66 -3.17 0.45
N VAL A 182 6.82 -2.96 -0.16
CA VAL A 182 7.06 -3.29 -1.58
C VAL A 182 7.17 -4.80 -1.80
N CYS A 183 7.83 -5.53 -0.91
CA CYS A 183 7.94 -6.99 -1.00
C CYS A 183 6.68 -7.75 -0.52
N GLY A 184 5.79 -7.08 0.21
CA GLY A 184 4.54 -7.66 0.69
C GLY A 184 4.67 -8.49 1.97
N SER A 185 3.54 -9.05 2.42
CA SER A 185 3.43 -9.76 3.69
C SER A 185 4.39 -10.96 3.81
N GLY A 186 4.97 -11.12 4.99
CA GLY A 186 5.85 -12.25 5.33
C GLY A 186 7.31 -12.05 4.95
N TYR A 187 7.66 -10.99 4.21
CA TYR A 187 9.05 -10.63 3.95
C TYR A 187 9.64 -9.82 5.10
N GLN A 188 10.87 -10.16 5.50
CA GLN A 188 11.69 -9.43 6.47
C GLN A 188 12.98 -8.98 5.80
N VAL A 189 13.45 -7.77 6.13
CA VAL A 189 14.76 -7.29 5.67
C VAL A 189 15.85 -8.15 6.30
N ILE A 190 16.69 -8.75 5.46
CA ILE A 190 17.85 -9.54 5.89
C ILE A 190 19.17 -8.85 5.57
N ASP A 191 19.17 -7.89 4.63
CA ASP A 191 20.34 -7.06 4.32
C ASP A 191 19.97 -5.75 3.60
N SER A 192 20.88 -4.77 3.60
CA SER A 192 20.72 -3.50 2.89
C SER A 192 22.06 -2.82 2.57
N ALA A 193 22.10 -2.05 1.48
CA ALA A 193 23.26 -1.27 1.08
C ALA A 193 22.87 0.14 0.65
N GLY A 194 23.54 1.14 1.22
CA GLY A 194 23.32 2.56 0.90
C GLY A 194 23.94 2.96 -0.45
N LEU A 195 23.24 3.83 -1.19
CA LEU A 195 23.66 4.34 -2.51
C LEU A 195 24.19 5.77 -2.40
N SER A 196 25.14 6.02 -1.49
CA SER A 196 25.77 7.33 -1.26
C SER A 196 24.76 8.48 -1.09
N GLY A 197 23.71 8.26 -0.31
CA GLY A 197 22.65 9.24 -0.07
C GLY A 197 21.60 9.36 -1.18
N ALA A 198 21.79 8.73 -2.34
CA ALA A 198 20.77 8.73 -3.41
C ALA A 198 19.60 7.77 -3.13
N GLY A 199 19.83 6.75 -2.30
CA GLY A 199 18.85 5.73 -1.95
C GLY A 199 19.47 4.60 -1.15
N THR A 200 18.71 3.53 -0.96
CA THR A 200 19.15 2.27 -0.33
C THR A 200 18.53 1.11 -1.08
N VAL A 201 19.34 0.09 -1.39
CA VAL A 201 18.84 -1.20 -1.89
C VAL A 201 18.71 -2.17 -0.72
N TYR A 202 17.65 -2.96 -0.71
CA TYR A 202 17.32 -3.91 0.36
C TYR A 202 17.16 -5.31 -0.21
N LEU A 203 17.68 -6.30 0.53
CA LEU A 203 17.37 -7.71 0.37
C LEU A 203 16.42 -8.14 1.48
N LEU A 204 15.32 -8.77 1.10
CA LEU A 204 14.34 -9.34 2.01
C LEU A 204 14.14 -10.82 1.74
N TYR A 205 13.76 -11.56 2.79
CA TYR A 205 13.45 -12.98 2.71
C TYR A 205 12.13 -13.29 3.40
N ASN A 206 11.38 -14.23 2.82
CA ASN A 206 10.17 -14.79 3.42
C ASN A 206 10.39 -16.28 3.69
N SER A 207 10.53 -16.64 4.97
CA SER A 207 10.80 -18.01 5.40
C SER A 207 9.65 -18.98 5.12
N SER A 208 8.41 -18.49 5.02
CA SER A 208 7.23 -19.32 4.78
C SER A 208 7.16 -19.85 3.34
N ASN A 209 7.66 -19.08 2.37
CA ASN A 209 7.66 -19.47 0.96
C ASN A 209 9.07 -19.68 0.37
N ARG A 210 10.13 -19.33 1.11
CA ARG A 210 11.55 -19.42 0.73
C ARG A 210 11.94 -18.57 -0.49
N TYR A 211 11.31 -17.41 -0.63
CA TYR A 211 11.65 -16.43 -1.66
C TYR A 211 12.48 -15.28 -1.09
N ASN A 212 13.47 -14.86 -1.88
CA ASN A 212 14.12 -13.58 -1.74
C ASN A 212 13.38 -12.50 -2.52
N CYS A 213 13.50 -11.26 -2.07
CA CYS A 213 12.95 -10.06 -2.70
C CYS A 213 13.97 -8.93 -2.63
N VAL A 214 14.19 -8.23 -3.75
CA VAL A 214 15.07 -7.06 -3.80
C VAL A 214 14.26 -5.84 -4.22
N VAL A 215 14.50 -4.73 -3.52
CA VAL A 215 13.89 -3.42 -3.80
C VAL A 215 14.92 -2.31 -3.58
N THR A 216 14.93 -1.33 -4.48
CA THR A 216 15.76 -0.13 -4.33
C THR A 216 14.88 1.07 -4.07
N LEU A 217 14.97 1.65 -2.87
CA LEU A 217 14.24 2.85 -2.47
C LEU A 217 15.12 4.10 -2.69
N LYS A 218 14.60 5.06 -3.45
CA LYS A 218 15.22 6.38 -3.60
C LYS A 218 15.23 7.12 -2.26
N ALA A 219 16.20 7.98 -2.05
CA ALA A 219 16.23 8.97 -0.95
C ALA A 219 16.22 10.41 -1.48
N THR A 220 16.52 10.61 -2.76
CA THR A 220 16.48 11.90 -3.45
C THR A 220 15.46 11.90 -4.59
N SER A 221 15.06 13.09 -5.05
CA SER A 221 14.13 13.27 -6.16
C SER A 221 12.85 12.44 -6.02
N LEU A 222 12.35 12.30 -4.79
CA LEU A 222 11.17 11.52 -4.46
C LEU A 222 9.93 12.13 -5.13
N GLY A 223 9.19 11.32 -5.88
CA GLY A 223 8.03 11.78 -6.66
C GLY A 223 8.33 12.20 -8.09
N THR A 224 9.60 12.36 -8.46
CA THR A 224 10.03 12.62 -9.84
C THR A 224 10.56 11.33 -10.45
N ALA A 225 10.08 10.95 -11.64
CA ALA A 225 10.57 9.76 -12.32
C ALA A 225 12.05 9.94 -12.70
N SER A 226 12.92 9.02 -12.26
CA SER A 226 14.37 9.04 -12.51
C SER A 226 14.92 7.63 -12.64
N PRO A 227 16.05 7.41 -13.33
CA PRO A 227 16.64 6.08 -13.50
C PRO A 227 16.85 5.38 -12.15
N THR A 228 16.27 4.19 -11.97
CA THR A 228 16.39 3.38 -10.76
C THR A 228 16.28 1.91 -11.16
N SER A 229 17.03 1.04 -10.50
CA SER A 229 16.99 -0.40 -10.76
C SER A 229 17.11 -1.23 -9.48
N ALA A 230 16.60 -2.46 -9.52
CA ALA A 230 16.78 -3.50 -8.53
C ALA A 230 17.02 -4.83 -9.28
N PHE A 231 17.90 -5.69 -8.77
CA PHE A 231 18.12 -7.00 -9.36
C PHE A 231 18.39 -8.07 -8.30
N LEU A 232 18.08 -9.30 -8.68
CA LEU A 232 18.34 -10.51 -7.90
C LEU A 232 18.84 -11.62 -8.83
N GLU A 233 19.89 -12.30 -8.41
CA GLU A 233 20.52 -13.40 -9.12
C GLU A 233 20.76 -14.53 -8.12
N VAL A 234 20.00 -15.60 -8.22
CA VAL A 234 20.28 -16.84 -7.48
C VAL A 234 21.44 -17.57 -8.18
N GLN A 235 22.41 -18.09 -7.44
CA GLN A 235 23.56 -18.78 -8.01
C GLN A 235 23.12 -19.92 -8.93
N GLY A 236 23.65 -19.94 -10.16
CA GLY A 236 23.26 -20.89 -11.20
C GLY A 236 21.94 -20.58 -11.93
N LYS A 237 21.25 -19.49 -11.61
CA LYS A 237 20.06 -19.01 -12.33
C LYS A 237 20.33 -17.68 -13.04
N THR A 238 19.48 -17.37 -14.01
CA THR A 238 19.51 -16.06 -14.68
C THR A 238 19.11 -14.95 -13.71
N ARG A 239 19.88 -13.86 -13.72
CA ARG A 239 19.52 -12.62 -13.04
C ARG A 239 18.18 -12.10 -13.54
N VAL A 240 17.33 -11.68 -12.61
CA VAL A 240 16.14 -10.89 -12.90
C VAL A 240 16.41 -9.46 -12.45
N THR A 241 16.02 -8.50 -13.29
CA THR A 241 16.26 -7.08 -13.08
C THR A 241 14.98 -6.32 -13.36
N ASP A 242 14.59 -5.43 -12.46
CA ASP A 242 13.63 -4.37 -12.71
C ASP A 242 14.39 -3.05 -12.88
N THR A 243 14.21 -2.38 -14.01
CA THR A 243 14.97 -1.16 -14.36
C THR A 243 14.13 -0.22 -15.20
N GLY A 244 14.25 1.08 -14.95
CA GLY A 244 13.45 2.09 -15.61
C GLY A 244 13.49 3.42 -14.88
N ASN A 245 12.55 4.31 -15.23
CA ASN A 245 12.38 5.59 -14.57
C ASN A 245 11.29 5.49 -13.51
N PHE A 246 11.68 5.53 -12.24
CA PHE A 246 10.78 5.35 -11.11
C PHE A 246 10.68 6.60 -10.25
N THR A 247 9.48 6.86 -9.73
CA THR A 247 9.20 8.00 -8.86
C THR A 247 9.72 7.76 -7.44
N TYR A 248 9.71 6.51 -6.95
CA TYR A 248 10.11 6.19 -5.57
C TYR A 248 10.99 4.96 -5.42
N TYR A 249 10.77 3.89 -6.18
CA TYR A 249 11.55 2.66 -6.07
C TYR A 249 11.54 1.83 -7.34
N ALA A 250 12.53 0.96 -7.50
CA ALA A 250 12.49 -0.18 -8.42
C ALA A 250 12.36 -1.48 -7.62
N GLY A 251 11.77 -2.51 -8.23
CA GLY A 251 11.36 -3.75 -7.59
C GLY A 251 9.85 -3.79 -7.30
N PRO A 252 9.34 -4.87 -6.68
CA PRO A 252 10.11 -5.98 -6.11
C PRO A 252 10.58 -6.97 -7.18
N VAL A 253 11.87 -7.33 -7.15
CA VAL A 253 12.37 -8.49 -7.89
C VAL A 253 12.39 -9.68 -6.95
N ARG A 254 11.66 -10.76 -7.28
CA ARG A 254 11.53 -11.94 -6.41
C ARG A 254 12.03 -13.21 -7.08
N GLN A 255 12.78 -14.02 -6.36
CA GLN A 255 13.19 -15.36 -6.79
C GLN A 255 13.28 -16.33 -5.62
N ALA A 256 12.91 -17.59 -5.85
CA ALA A 256 13.16 -18.68 -4.92
C ALA A 256 14.63 -19.07 -4.95
N ALA A 257 15.29 -19.03 -3.80
CA ALA A 257 16.69 -19.44 -3.64
C ALA A 257 16.84 -20.72 -2.81
N GLY A 258 15.95 -21.00 -1.85
CA GLY A 258 16.22 -22.04 -0.86
C GLY A 258 17.59 -21.82 -0.21
N ALA A 259 18.38 -22.88 -0.02
CA ALA A 259 19.74 -22.81 0.52
C ALA A 259 20.82 -22.40 -0.52
N THR A 260 20.43 -21.75 -1.62
CA THR A 260 21.38 -21.29 -2.66
C THR A 260 21.72 -19.83 -2.43
N CYS A 261 23.00 -19.47 -2.53
CA CYS A 261 23.44 -18.08 -2.39
C CYS A 261 22.78 -17.17 -3.42
N VAL A 262 22.55 -15.92 -3.03
CA VAL A 262 22.01 -14.87 -3.88
C VAL A 262 22.99 -13.72 -4.03
N LYS A 263 22.95 -13.09 -5.20
CA LYS A 263 23.59 -11.83 -5.51
C LYS A 263 22.49 -10.81 -5.79
N TRP A 264 22.60 -9.64 -5.20
CA TRP A 264 21.55 -8.64 -5.24
C TRP A 264 22.15 -7.24 -5.35
N GLY A 265 21.32 -6.29 -5.75
CA GLY A 265 21.76 -4.92 -5.90
C GLY A 265 20.79 -4.07 -6.69
N GLY A 266 21.24 -2.88 -7.06
CA GLY A 266 20.39 -1.88 -7.68
C GLY A 266 21.08 -0.54 -7.84
N SER A 267 20.34 0.44 -8.36
CA SER A 267 20.86 1.78 -8.61
C SER A 267 19.81 2.87 -8.45
N VAL A 268 20.27 4.09 -8.16
CA VAL A 268 19.52 5.35 -8.27
C VAL A 268 20.42 6.34 -9.02
N GLY A 269 20.03 6.73 -10.23
CA GLY A 269 20.89 7.50 -11.13
C GLY A 269 22.21 6.75 -11.40
N SER A 270 23.33 7.43 -11.17
CA SER A 270 24.68 6.85 -11.32
C SER A 270 25.18 6.10 -10.08
N LYS A 271 24.46 6.14 -8.95
CA LYS A 271 24.86 5.43 -7.73
C LYS A 271 24.32 4.03 -7.76
N SER A 272 25.20 3.03 -7.61
CA SER A 272 24.83 1.62 -7.69
C SER A 272 25.55 0.77 -6.65
N TYR A 273 24.98 -0.38 -6.36
CA TYR A 273 25.56 -1.41 -5.51
C TYR A 273 25.31 -2.78 -6.15
N THR A 274 26.26 -3.70 -5.96
CA THR A 274 26.17 -5.11 -6.32
C THR A 274 26.90 -5.89 -5.25
N SER A 275 26.19 -6.80 -4.59
CA SER A 275 26.78 -7.70 -3.60
C SER A 275 27.66 -8.78 -4.26
N PRO A 276 28.50 -9.51 -3.51
CA PRO A 276 28.92 -10.84 -3.89
C PRO A 276 27.74 -11.84 -3.84
N PHE A 277 27.96 -13.11 -4.16
CA PHE A 277 27.01 -14.17 -3.78
C PHE A 277 27.12 -14.43 -2.28
N GLU A 278 26.00 -14.32 -1.57
CA GLU A 278 25.91 -14.41 -0.11
C GLU A 278 24.50 -14.89 0.30
N HIS A 279 24.18 -14.91 1.60
CA HIS A 279 22.86 -15.34 2.13
C HIS A 279 22.43 -16.73 1.63
N CYS A 280 23.31 -17.72 1.77
CA CYS A 280 23.17 -19.09 1.25
C CYS A 280 22.28 -20.02 2.10
N ALA A 281 21.29 -19.49 2.82
CA ALA A 281 20.56 -20.20 3.89
C ALA A 281 19.08 -20.44 3.55
#